data_AF-A0A1L0CFP0-F1
#
_entry.id   AF-A0A1L0CFP0-F1
#
_cell.length_a   1.000
_cell.length_b   1.000
_cell.length_c   1.000
_cell.angle_alpha   90.00
_cell.angle_beta   90.00
_cell.angle_gamma   90.00
#
_symmetry.space_group_name_H-M   'P 1'
#
loop_
_entity.id
_entity.type
_entity.pdbx_description
1 polymer ?
#
loop_
_entity_poly.entity_id
_entity_poly.type
_entity_poly.pdbx_seq_one_letter_code
_entity_poly.pdbx_strand_id
1 'polypeptide(L)'
;MKEIPDIASLISARFNYVFVDEAQDTDKRQFELLRKVFSNSDSIIQRIGDNDQSIFNFESSDELTWDVDDEHIKICDTKRLSPKISEAASSFSITDHKLVSRSQVDIDPVIIVFDDEHIDKVLPQFAELINRHNLYLENNPIFKAIGNIGKINDYHTIPSYVDSHAVNPPELTVGDNIRDKLSNNSCEITPCFINNIYWNLLVQYLDEIGIKNEEKKFTTRTLIHYLKVNNKVLLDELKLNSFNIVEEFFDETDLNLHLEKSLQSLAEFIGFKYKKGILITVVSNYRIPKSKNEPNKIS
;
A
#
# COMPACT_ATOMS: atom_id res chain seq x y z
N MET A 1 -4.19 24.98 14.69
CA MET A 1 -3.69 26.30 15.14
C MET A 1 -4.79 27.22 15.66
N LYS A 2 -6.03 27.22 15.12
CA LYS A 2 -7.11 28.08 15.66
C LYS A 2 -7.57 27.71 17.08
N GLU A 3 -7.51 26.42 17.45
CA GLU A 3 -7.93 25.94 18.77
C GLU A 3 -6.82 26.02 19.84
N ILE A 4 -5.56 26.01 19.43
CA ILE A 4 -4.39 26.16 20.30
C ILE A 4 -3.43 27.14 19.62
N PRO A 5 -3.50 28.45 19.95
CA PRO A 5 -2.75 29.50 19.27
C PRO A 5 -1.22 29.31 19.37
N ASP A 6 -0.74 28.83 20.51
CA ASP A 6 0.69 28.72 20.82
C ASP A 6 1.36 27.42 20.30
N ILE A 7 0.60 26.59 19.58
CA ILE A 7 1.10 25.26 19.16
C ILE A 7 2.32 25.36 18.24
N ALA A 8 2.39 26.38 17.37
CA ALA A 8 3.56 26.58 16.52
C ALA A 8 4.79 26.93 17.35
N SER A 9 4.66 27.90 18.27
CA SER A 9 5.75 28.31 19.16
C SER A 9 6.28 27.15 20.00
N LEU A 10 5.39 26.28 20.49
CA LEU A 10 5.77 25.08 21.23
C LEU A 10 6.54 24.07 20.36
N ILE A 11 6.06 23.84 19.13
CA ILE A 11 6.71 22.90 18.20
C ILE A 11 8.07 23.45 17.76
N SER A 12 8.16 24.73 17.38
CA SER A 12 9.42 25.33 16.95
C SER A 12 10.44 25.40 18.08
N ALA A 13 10.02 25.71 19.32
CA ALA A 13 10.90 25.67 20.49
C ALA A 13 11.42 24.25 20.81
N ARG A 14 10.69 23.21 20.42
CA ARG A 14 11.10 21.82 20.59
C ARG A 14 12.07 21.34 19.51
N PHE A 15 11.90 21.82 18.28
CA PHE A 15 12.67 21.35 17.13
C PHE A 15 13.52 22.47 16.55
N ASN A 16 14.75 22.59 17.05
CA ASN A 16 15.74 23.54 16.54
C ASN A 16 16.23 23.18 15.13
N TYR A 17 16.11 21.92 14.71
CA TYR A 17 16.51 21.45 13.39
C TYR A 17 15.41 20.55 12.81
N VAL A 18 15.03 20.84 11.57
CA VAL A 18 13.97 20.12 10.85
C VAL A 18 14.53 19.67 9.51
N PHE A 19 14.58 18.37 9.28
CA PHE A 19 15.01 17.78 8.02
C PHE A 19 13.79 17.22 7.29
N VAL A 20 13.62 17.63 6.04
CA VAL A 20 12.58 17.13 5.14
C VAL A 20 13.28 16.33 4.06
N ASP A 21 13.08 15.02 4.08
CA ASP A 21 13.54 14.10 3.04
C ASP A 21 12.45 13.92 1.98
N GLU A 22 12.82 13.52 0.77
CA GLU A 22 11.92 13.42 -0.40
C GLU A 22 11.10 14.70 -0.63
N ALA A 23 11.75 15.86 -0.55
CA ALA A 23 11.09 17.17 -0.62
C ALA A 23 10.30 17.38 -1.94
N GLN A 24 10.71 16.74 -3.03
CA GLN A 24 10.02 16.78 -4.32
C GLN A 24 8.61 16.17 -4.28
N ASP A 25 8.33 15.29 -3.32
CA ASP A 25 7.03 14.61 -3.15
C ASP A 25 6.16 15.28 -2.08
N THR A 26 6.64 16.38 -1.49
CA THR A 26 5.89 17.17 -0.50
C THR A 26 4.95 18.14 -1.19
N ASP A 27 3.66 18.13 -0.84
CA ASP A 27 2.67 19.00 -1.48
C ASP A 27 2.70 20.46 -0.97
N LYS A 28 2.08 21.38 -1.73
CA LYS A 28 2.02 22.82 -1.40
C LYS A 28 1.43 23.09 0.01
N ARG A 29 0.46 22.31 0.47
CA ARG A 29 -0.17 22.47 1.81
C ARG A 29 0.78 22.03 2.92
N GLN A 30 1.56 20.98 2.69
CA GLN A 30 2.57 20.51 3.63
C GLN A 30 3.70 21.54 3.78
N PHE A 31 4.18 22.12 2.67
CA PHE A 31 5.14 23.23 2.72
C PHE A 31 4.58 24.46 3.42
N GLU A 32 3.31 24.82 3.18
CA GLU A 32 2.65 25.89 3.94
C GLU A 32 2.58 25.62 5.44
N LEU A 33 2.33 24.37 5.84
CA LEU A 33 2.31 23.99 7.25
C LEU A 33 3.69 24.16 7.88
N LEU A 34 4.74 23.67 7.21
CA LEU A 34 6.13 23.84 7.67
C LEU A 34 6.48 25.33 7.82
N ARG A 35 6.12 26.16 6.84
CA ARG A 35 6.29 27.62 6.92
C ARG A 35 5.55 28.23 8.12
N LYS A 36 4.28 27.87 8.32
CA LYS A 36 3.47 28.39 9.44
C LYS A 36 4.04 28.02 10.81
N VAL A 37 4.68 26.86 10.93
CA VAL A 37 5.24 26.40 12.20
C VAL A 37 6.62 26.99 12.46
N PHE A 38 7.48 27.09 11.44
CA PHE A 38 8.91 27.32 11.65
C PHE A 38 9.45 28.63 11.08
N SER A 39 8.75 29.34 10.18
CA SER A 39 9.31 30.53 9.50
C SER A 39 9.64 31.72 10.40
N ASN A 40 8.99 31.83 11.57
CA ASN A 40 9.23 32.91 12.53
C ASN A 40 9.91 32.39 13.82
N SER A 41 10.77 31.39 13.68
CA SER A 41 11.44 30.74 14.80
C SER A 41 12.94 30.63 14.57
N ASP A 42 13.68 30.32 15.62
CA ASP A 42 15.13 30.04 15.55
C ASP A 42 15.43 28.63 15.00
N SER A 43 14.41 27.90 14.54
CA SER A 43 14.56 26.58 13.94
C SER A 43 15.20 26.67 12.54
N ILE A 44 16.17 25.79 12.29
CA ILE A 44 16.81 25.63 10.98
C ILE A 44 16.12 24.50 10.23
N ILE A 45 15.64 24.77 9.02
CA ILE A 45 14.98 23.80 8.15
C ILE A 45 15.90 23.46 6.98
N GLN A 46 16.13 22.18 6.73
CA GLN A 46 16.83 21.68 5.56
C GLN A 46 15.92 20.75 4.77
N ARG A 47 15.87 20.96 3.45
CA ARG A 47 15.08 20.15 2.52
C ARG A 47 16.04 19.40 1.62
N ILE A 48 15.82 18.10 1.49
CA ILE A 48 16.65 17.17 0.74
C ILE A 48 15.70 16.45 -0.21
N GLY A 49 16.08 16.37 -1.47
CA GLY A 49 15.25 15.75 -2.49
C GLY A 49 15.85 15.91 -3.87
N ASP A 50 15.12 15.43 -4.87
CA ASP A 50 15.49 15.49 -6.27
C ASP A 50 14.25 15.66 -7.14
N ASN A 51 14.11 16.83 -7.78
CA ASN A 51 12.98 17.10 -8.66
C ASN A 51 12.91 16.19 -9.89
N ASP A 52 14.04 15.61 -10.32
CA ASP A 52 14.06 14.62 -11.40
C ASP A 52 13.41 13.28 -10.98
N GLN A 53 13.17 13.05 -9.67
CA GLN A 53 12.58 11.84 -9.11
C GLN A 53 11.14 12.02 -8.60
N SER A 54 10.48 13.15 -8.92
CA SER A 54 9.09 13.35 -8.51
C SER A 54 8.15 12.37 -9.20
N ILE A 55 7.39 11.59 -8.41
CA ILE A 55 6.46 10.56 -8.93
C ILE A 55 5.00 10.82 -8.61
N PHE A 56 4.66 11.90 -7.88
CA PHE A 56 3.29 12.24 -7.51
C PHE A 56 2.61 13.26 -8.44
N ASN A 57 3.32 13.77 -9.46
CA ASN A 57 2.82 14.81 -10.38
C ASN A 57 1.94 14.29 -11.54
N PHE A 58 1.30 13.13 -11.41
CA PHE A 58 0.48 12.52 -12.46
C PHE A 58 -0.78 13.31 -12.84
N GLU A 59 -1.23 14.23 -11.99
CA GLU A 59 -2.39 15.09 -12.28
C GLU A 59 -1.98 16.57 -12.21
N SER A 60 -1.80 17.17 -13.39
CA SER A 60 -1.92 18.62 -13.67
C SER A 60 -0.84 19.57 -13.09
N SER A 61 0.30 19.68 -13.79
CA SER A 61 0.95 20.94 -14.22
C SER A 61 2.41 20.67 -14.58
N ASP A 62 2.96 21.34 -15.60
CA ASP A 62 4.41 21.41 -15.86
C ASP A 62 5.21 22.11 -14.73
N GLU A 63 4.57 22.42 -13.60
CA GLU A 63 5.19 23.07 -12.46
C GLU A 63 5.77 22.03 -11.49
N LEU A 64 7.04 22.22 -11.14
CA LEU A 64 7.68 21.51 -10.04
C LEU A 64 6.93 21.83 -8.72
N THR A 65 6.62 20.79 -7.96
CA THR A 65 5.93 20.95 -6.67
C THR A 65 6.88 21.53 -5.61
N TRP A 66 8.16 21.23 -5.73
CA TRP A 66 9.21 21.78 -4.89
C TRP A 66 10.05 22.83 -5.65
N ASP A 67 9.89 24.08 -5.22
CA ASP A 67 10.73 25.19 -5.62
C ASP A 67 12.02 25.19 -4.78
N VAL A 68 13.16 25.03 -5.47
CA VAL A 68 14.48 24.94 -4.84
C VAL A 68 15.08 26.33 -4.76
N ASP A 69 15.43 26.77 -3.55
CA ASP A 69 16.01 28.09 -3.31
C ASP A 69 17.33 28.28 -4.09
N ASP A 70 17.62 29.51 -4.52
CA ASP A 70 18.87 29.83 -5.25
C ASP A 70 20.13 29.42 -4.46
N GLU A 71 20.07 29.55 -3.13
CA GLU A 71 21.11 29.10 -2.20
C GLU A 71 20.91 27.62 -1.84
N HIS A 72 21.34 26.71 -2.72
CA HIS A 72 21.29 25.27 -2.48
C HIS A 72 22.63 24.57 -2.76
N ILE A 73 22.78 23.37 -2.23
CA ILE A 73 23.92 22.48 -2.47
C ILE A 73 23.48 21.41 -3.46
N LYS A 74 24.18 21.29 -4.59
CA LYS A 74 24.01 20.19 -5.54
C LYS A 74 24.95 19.03 -5.22
N ILE A 75 24.42 17.81 -5.18
CA ILE A 75 25.21 16.58 -5.01
C ILE A 75 25.16 15.80 -6.32
N CYS A 76 26.16 16.00 -7.18
CA CYS A 76 26.23 15.33 -8.49
C CYS A 76 27.01 14.01 -8.45
N ASP A 77 27.82 13.78 -7.41
CA ASP A 77 28.61 12.55 -7.27
C ASP A 77 27.71 11.37 -6.88
N THR A 78 27.63 10.35 -7.74
CA THR A 78 26.90 9.11 -7.47
C THR A 78 27.84 7.96 -7.10
N LYS A 79 27.47 7.28 -6.02
CA LYS A 79 28.11 6.02 -5.57
C LYS A 79 27.32 4.78 -6.01
N ARG A 80 26.13 4.97 -6.59
CA ARG A 80 25.20 3.88 -6.92
C ARG A 80 25.26 3.48 -8.39
N LEU A 81 25.55 4.44 -9.28
CA LEU A 81 25.53 4.22 -10.73
C LEU A 81 26.95 4.08 -11.29
N SER A 82 27.10 3.33 -12.39
CA SER A 82 28.33 3.31 -13.19
C SER A 82 28.44 4.56 -14.07
N PRO A 83 29.63 4.90 -14.61
CA PRO A 83 29.78 6.05 -15.50
C PRO A 83 28.81 6.04 -16.69
N LYS A 84 28.66 4.90 -17.36
CA LYS A 84 27.74 4.74 -18.50
C LYS A 84 26.27 4.90 -18.13
N ILE A 85 25.85 4.35 -16.98
CA ILE A 85 24.47 4.53 -16.49
C ILE A 85 24.24 5.97 -16.06
N SER A 86 25.21 6.62 -15.40
CA SER A 86 25.12 8.03 -15.01
C SER A 86 24.97 8.96 -16.21
N GLU A 87 25.72 8.72 -17.29
CA GLU A 87 25.62 9.50 -18.52
C GLU A 87 24.23 9.37 -19.18
N ALA A 88 23.74 8.13 -19.30
CA ALA A 88 22.40 7.88 -19.81
C ALA A 88 21.32 8.55 -18.94
N ALA A 89 21.40 8.39 -17.60
CA ALA A 89 20.44 8.99 -16.68
C ALA A 89 20.45 10.52 -16.71
N SER A 90 21.64 11.15 -16.81
CA SER A 90 21.77 12.61 -16.89
C SER A 90 21.09 13.20 -18.14
N SER A 91 20.96 12.41 -19.21
CA SER A 91 20.29 12.84 -20.44
C SER A 91 18.77 12.99 -20.28
N PHE A 92 18.19 12.43 -19.21
CA PHE A 92 16.77 12.55 -18.87
C PHE A 92 16.48 13.59 -17.77
N SER A 93 17.50 14.30 -17.28
CA SER A 93 17.33 15.30 -16.23
C SER A 93 16.51 16.49 -16.72
N ILE A 94 15.53 16.92 -15.91
CA ILE A 94 14.75 18.14 -16.16
C ILE A 94 15.35 19.36 -15.46
N THR A 95 16.30 19.13 -14.54
CA THR A 95 16.99 20.17 -13.76
C THR A 95 18.46 20.40 -14.18
N ASP A 96 18.88 19.84 -15.32
CA ASP A 96 20.27 19.82 -15.84
C ASP A 96 21.27 19.26 -14.80
N HIS A 97 20.83 18.26 -14.03
CA HIS A 97 21.68 17.51 -13.12
C HIS A 97 22.52 16.50 -13.89
N LYS A 98 23.85 16.72 -13.86
CA LYS A 98 24.86 15.85 -14.48
C LYS A 98 25.50 14.97 -13.43
N LEU A 99 25.13 13.70 -13.43
CA LEU A 99 25.65 12.71 -12.49
C LEU A 99 27.09 12.31 -12.84
N VAL A 100 27.97 12.31 -11.84
CA VAL A 100 29.37 11.92 -11.96
C VAL A 100 29.61 10.66 -11.16
N SER A 101 30.08 9.59 -11.81
CA SER A 101 30.45 8.34 -11.13
C SER A 101 31.96 8.14 -11.14
N ARG A 102 32.49 7.62 -10.02
CA ARG A 102 33.90 7.15 -9.92
C ARG A 102 34.01 5.63 -9.92
N SER A 103 32.90 4.93 -10.14
CA SER A 103 32.87 3.48 -10.25
C SER A 103 33.70 3.03 -11.46
N GLN A 104 34.36 1.87 -11.33
CA GLN A 104 35.11 1.24 -12.43
C GLN A 104 34.25 0.27 -13.24
N VAL A 105 32.97 0.12 -12.90
CA VAL A 105 32.03 -0.75 -13.61
C VAL A 105 31.81 -0.21 -15.02
N ASP A 106 32.19 -0.98 -16.02
CA ASP A 106 32.05 -0.64 -17.44
C ASP A 106 31.05 -1.59 -18.12
N ILE A 107 29.77 -1.37 -17.83
CA ILE A 107 28.64 -2.11 -18.41
C ILE A 107 27.66 -1.10 -18.97
N ASP A 108 27.31 -1.26 -20.25
CA ASP A 108 26.29 -0.44 -20.90
C ASP A 108 24.90 -0.70 -20.29
N PRO A 109 24.02 0.32 -20.20
CA PRO A 109 22.64 0.10 -19.82
C PRO A 109 21.99 -0.97 -20.71
N VAL A 110 21.43 -2.02 -20.09
CA VAL A 110 20.80 -3.13 -20.82
C VAL A 110 19.29 -3.06 -20.68
N ILE A 111 18.60 -3.10 -21.81
CA ILE A 111 17.15 -3.25 -21.87
C ILE A 111 16.86 -4.65 -22.41
N ILE A 112 16.12 -5.46 -21.65
CA ILE A 112 15.64 -6.78 -22.09
C ILE A 112 14.26 -6.57 -22.72
N VAL A 113 14.17 -6.77 -24.03
CA VAL A 113 12.91 -6.70 -24.79
C VAL A 113 12.41 -8.12 -25.01
N PHE A 114 11.14 -8.36 -24.72
CA PHE A 114 10.51 -9.68 -24.81
C PHE A 114 9.04 -9.53 -25.22
N ASP A 115 8.47 -10.61 -25.74
CA ASP A 115 7.02 -10.75 -25.96
C ASP A 115 6.39 -11.58 -24.84
N ASP A 116 5.07 -11.54 -24.74
CA ASP A 116 4.33 -12.23 -23.67
C ASP A 116 4.50 -13.76 -23.71
N GLU A 117 4.80 -14.34 -24.88
CA GLU A 117 5.04 -15.78 -25.04
C GLU A 117 6.39 -16.22 -24.45
N HIS A 118 7.31 -15.27 -24.24
CA HIS A 118 8.68 -15.50 -23.79
C HIS A 118 9.04 -14.81 -22.48
N ILE A 119 8.03 -14.38 -21.70
CA ILE A 119 8.24 -13.72 -20.41
C ILE A 119 9.04 -14.57 -19.41
N ASP A 120 8.91 -15.89 -19.50
CA ASP A 120 9.66 -16.88 -18.71
C ASP A 120 11.18 -16.80 -18.92
N LYS A 121 11.64 -16.26 -20.07
CA LYS A 121 13.05 -16.13 -20.42
C LYS A 121 13.71 -14.86 -19.87
N VAL A 122 12.96 -13.90 -19.34
CA VAL A 122 13.49 -12.60 -18.88
C VAL A 122 14.47 -12.77 -17.71
N LEU A 123 14.10 -13.56 -16.69
CA LEU A 123 14.99 -13.80 -15.55
C LEU A 123 16.20 -14.69 -15.88
N PRO A 124 16.07 -15.77 -16.67
CA PRO A 124 17.22 -16.47 -17.25
C PRO A 124 18.17 -15.52 -18.00
N GLN A 125 17.64 -14.61 -18.82
CA GLN A 125 18.45 -13.64 -19.56
C GLN A 125 19.17 -12.66 -18.61
N PHE A 126 18.52 -12.23 -17.54
CA PHE A 126 19.13 -11.40 -16.49
C PHE A 126 20.26 -12.16 -15.77
N ALA A 127 20.06 -13.44 -15.43
CA ALA A 127 21.09 -14.29 -14.84
C ALA A 127 22.27 -14.50 -15.80
N GLU A 128 22.02 -14.64 -17.10
CA GLU A 128 23.07 -14.73 -18.11
C GLU A 128 23.92 -13.45 -18.16
N LEU A 129 23.30 -12.26 -18.05
CA LEU A 129 24.03 -10.98 -17.99
C LEU A 129 24.94 -10.91 -16.76
N ILE A 130 24.46 -11.36 -15.59
CA ILE A 130 25.26 -11.44 -14.37
C ILE A 130 26.50 -12.32 -14.59
N ASN A 131 26.32 -13.48 -15.21
CA ASN A 131 27.41 -14.41 -15.51
C ASN A 131 28.38 -13.83 -16.55
N ARG A 132 27.86 -13.28 -17.65
CA ARG A 132 28.65 -12.70 -18.75
C ARG A 132 29.59 -11.60 -18.28
N HIS A 133 29.15 -10.79 -17.32
CA HIS A 133 29.93 -9.70 -16.74
C HIS A 133 30.66 -10.09 -15.44
N ASN A 134 30.64 -11.37 -15.06
CA ASN A 134 31.28 -11.89 -13.85
C ASN A 134 30.85 -11.18 -12.54
N LEU A 135 29.64 -10.61 -12.50
CA LEU A 135 29.18 -9.83 -11.35
C LEU A 135 29.03 -10.68 -10.08
N TYR A 136 28.85 -11.99 -10.24
CA TYR A 136 28.78 -12.95 -9.14
C TYR A 136 30.12 -13.13 -8.39
N LEU A 137 31.23 -12.62 -8.92
CA LEU A 137 32.55 -12.61 -8.26
C LEU A 137 32.76 -11.42 -7.34
N GLU A 138 31.85 -10.44 -7.34
CA GLU A 138 31.91 -9.27 -6.46
C GLU A 138 31.74 -9.66 -4.99
N ASN A 139 32.18 -8.78 -4.08
CA ASN A 139 32.10 -9.05 -2.65
C ASN A 139 30.64 -8.96 -2.15
N ASN A 140 30.12 -10.05 -1.57
CA ASN A 140 28.73 -10.19 -1.10
C ASN A 140 27.68 -9.76 -2.14
N PRO A 141 27.64 -10.39 -3.32
CA PRO A 141 26.79 -9.95 -4.40
C PRO A 141 25.33 -10.35 -4.11
N ILE A 142 24.42 -9.37 -4.15
CA ILE A 142 22.98 -9.60 -4.03
C ILE A 142 22.31 -9.05 -5.28
N PHE A 143 21.68 -9.94 -6.04
CA PHE A 143 20.89 -9.58 -7.22
C PHE A 143 19.41 -9.69 -6.88
N LYS A 144 18.64 -8.65 -7.23
CA LYS A 144 17.21 -8.57 -6.95
C LYS A 144 16.46 -8.27 -8.23
N ALA A 145 15.40 -9.02 -8.50
CA ALA A 145 14.36 -8.63 -9.43
C ALA A 145 13.26 -7.91 -8.65
N ILE A 146 12.92 -6.69 -9.05
CA ILE A 146 11.88 -5.88 -8.42
C ILE A 146 10.81 -5.63 -9.48
N GLY A 147 9.55 -5.77 -9.10
CA GLY A 147 8.42 -5.64 -10.00
C GLY A 147 7.13 -5.51 -9.22
N ASN A 148 6.05 -5.21 -9.94
CA ASN A 148 4.75 -5.05 -9.32
C ASN A 148 4.30 -6.34 -8.63
N ILE A 149 3.89 -6.20 -7.36
CA ILE A 149 3.21 -7.25 -6.61
C ILE A 149 1.72 -7.06 -6.89
N GLY A 150 1.17 -7.88 -7.77
CA GLY A 150 -0.22 -7.81 -8.16
C GLY A 150 -0.76 -9.18 -8.53
N LYS A 151 -2.07 -9.23 -8.81
CA LYS A 151 -2.69 -10.43 -9.38
C LYS A 151 -2.25 -10.56 -10.84
N ILE A 152 -2.29 -11.79 -11.36
CA ILE A 152 -2.15 -12.05 -12.80
C ILE A 152 -3.38 -11.44 -13.48
N ASN A 153 -3.30 -10.18 -13.88
CA ASN A 153 -4.27 -9.47 -14.71
C ASN A 153 -3.52 -8.93 -15.95
N ASP A 154 -4.15 -8.04 -16.74
CA ASP A 154 -3.63 -7.46 -18.01
C ASP A 154 -2.23 -6.79 -17.96
N TYR A 155 -1.54 -6.80 -16.81
CA TYR A 155 -0.17 -6.30 -16.62
C TYR A 155 0.72 -7.36 -15.97
N HIS A 156 1.97 -7.45 -16.43
CA HIS A 156 2.97 -8.37 -15.89
C HIS A 156 3.31 -8.05 -14.42
N THR A 157 3.29 -9.07 -13.58
CA THR A 157 3.63 -8.98 -12.14
C THR A 157 4.76 -9.96 -11.82
N ILE A 158 5.38 -9.91 -10.63
CA ILE A 158 6.46 -10.86 -10.27
C ILE A 158 6.10 -12.34 -10.51
N PRO A 159 4.87 -12.82 -10.19
CA PRO A 159 4.43 -14.17 -10.56
C PRO A 159 4.46 -14.49 -12.05
N SER A 160 4.36 -13.50 -12.94
CA SER A 160 4.47 -13.70 -14.39
C SER A 160 5.86 -14.17 -14.83
N TYR A 161 6.89 -13.93 -14.01
CA TYR A 161 8.28 -14.29 -14.30
C TYR A 161 8.77 -15.52 -13.50
N VAL A 162 8.09 -15.89 -12.39
CA VAL A 162 8.51 -16.98 -11.49
C VAL A 162 7.31 -17.69 -10.86
N ASP A 163 7.11 -18.96 -11.22
CA ASP A 163 6.01 -19.81 -10.72
C ASP A 163 6.09 -20.10 -9.20
N SER A 164 7.28 -20.07 -8.58
CA SER A 164 7.47 -20.43 -7.16
C SER A 164 6.88 -19.43 -6.14
N HIS A 165 6.35 -18.30 -6.61
CA HIS A 165 5.58 -17.35 -5.80
C HIS A 165 4.06 -17.55 -5.93
N ALA A 166 3.61 -18.59 -6.65
CA ALA A 166 2.21 -18.99 -6.70
C ALA A 166 1.78 -19.68 -5.39
N VAL A 167 0.87 -19.05 -4.66
CA VAL A 167 0.25 -19.61 -3.44
C VAL A 167 -0.86 -20.59 -3.86
N ASN A 168 -0.73 -21.87 -3.50
CA ASN A 168 -1.75 -22.90 -3.72
C ASN A 168 -2.72 -23.00 -2.51
N PRO A 169 -4.05 -23.12 -2.72
CA PRO A 169 -5.02 -23.23 -1.63
C PRO A 169 -5.19 -24.67 -1.07
N PRO A 170 -5.54 -24.83 0.22
CA PRO A 170 -6.04 -26.08 0.79
C PRO A 170 -7.57 -26.26 0.66
N GLU A 171 -8.02 -27.51 0.77
CA GLU A 171 -9.43 -27.95 0.70
C GLU A 171 -10.27 -27.61 1.96
N LEU A 172 -11.60 -27.51 1.76
CA LEU A 172 -12.61 -27.03 2.72
C LEU A 172 -13.08 -28.06 3.76
N THR A 173 -13.48 -27.56 4.94
CA THR A 173 -14.52 -28.13 5.81
C THR A 173 -15.46 -27.04 6.40
N VAL A 174 -16.64 -27.47 6.86
CA VAL A 174 -17.78 -26.66 7.34
C VAL A 174 -17.53 -26.10 8.73
N GLY A 175 -17.82 -24.81 8.95
CA GLY A 175 -17.79 -24.16 10.27
C GLY A 175 -18.71 -22.95 10.28
N ASP A 176 -19.43 -22.75 11.39
CA ASP A 176 -20.42 -21.68 11.58
C ASP A 176 -19.85 -20.48 12.37
N ASN A 177 -18.59 -20.57 12.80
CA ASN A 177 -17.85 -19.48 13.44
C ASN A 177 -16.77 -18.91 12.50
N ILE A 178 -16.54 -17.59 12.57
CA ILE A 178 -15.41 -16.94 11.87
C ILE A 178 -14.08 -17.60 12.29
N ARG A 179 -13.93 -18.03 13.55
CA ARG A 179 -12.72 -18.73 14.04
C ARG A 179 -12.46 -20.00 13.23
N ASP A 180 -13.47 -20.85 13.04
CA ASP A 180 -13.35 -22.11 12.29
C ASP A 180 -12.92 -21.87 10.83
N LYS A 181 -13.33 -20.73 10.26
CA LYS A 181 -12.91 -20.30 8.92
C LYS A 181 -11.47 -19.81 8.89
N LEU A 182 -10.97 -19.21 9.97
CA LEU A 182 -9.64 -18.62 10.05
C LEU A 182 -8.56 -19.67 10.40
N SER A 183 -8.85 -20.59 11.34
CA SER A 183 -7.90 -21.60 11.85
C SER A 183 -7.46 -22.66 10.84
N ASN A 184 -8.13 -22.77 9.69
CA ASN A 184 -7.84 -23.76 8.65
C ASN A 184 -7.10 -23.19 7.42
N ASN A 185 -6.57 -21.96 7.49
CA ASN A 185 -5.82 -21.35 6.37
C ASN A 185 -4.31 -21.54 6.51
N SER A 186 -3.64 -21.72 5.38
CA SER A 186 -2.17 -21.73 5.25
C SER A 186 -1.50 -20.34 5.28
N CYS A 187 -2.29 -19.27 5.47
CA CYS A 187 -1.80 -17.89 5.51
C CYS A 187 -1.56 -17.40 6.94
N GLU A 188 -0.58 -16.52 7.12
CA GLU A 188 -0.33 -15.83 8.38
C GLU A 188 -1.53 -14.98 8.79
N ILE A 189 -2.10 -15.27 9.96
CA ILE A 189 -3.25 -14.54 10.51
C ILE A 189 -2.74 -13.23 11.12
N THR A 190 -3.00 -12.12 10.44
CA THR A 190 -2.64 -10.77 10.90
C THR A 190 -3.88 -9.97 11.32
N PRO A 191 -3.75 -8.97 12.21
CA PRO A 191 -4.85 -8.06 12.56
C PRO A 191 -5.53 -7.41 11.34
N CYS A 192 -4.73 -7.05 10.32
CA CYS A 192 -5.24 -6.48 9.07
C CYS A 192 -6.15 -7.47 8.32
N PHE A 193 -5.75 -8.75 8.27
CA PHE A 193 -6.53 -9.79 7.61
C PHE A 193 -7.89 -10.03 8.30
N ILE A 194 -7.89 -10.11 9.64
CA ILE A 194 -9.12 -10.26 10.43
C ILE A 194 -10.05 -9.05 10.20
N ASN A 195 -9.51 -7.83 10.27
CA ASN A 195 -10.28 -6.61 10.02
C ASN A 195 -10.91 -6.60 8.61
N ASN A 196 -10.18 -7.04 7.58
CA ASN A 196 -10.73 -7.14 6.23
C ASN A 196 -11.90 -8.12 6.13
N ILE A 197 -11.79 -9.29 6.77
CA ILE A 197 -12.87 -10.29 6.80
C ILE A 197 -14.10 -9.75 7.52
N TYR A 198 -13.89 -9.11 8.68
CA TYR A 198 -14.95 -8.48 9.45
C TYR A 198 -15.79 -7.51 8.59
N TRP A 199 -15.15 -6.56 7.91
CA TRP A 199 -15.86 -5.59 7.07
C TRP A 199 -16.57 -6.24 5.87
N ASN A 200 -15.95 -7.24 5.25
CA ASN A 200 -16.56 -7.94 4.13
C ASN A 200 -17.80 -8.72 4.55
N LEU A 201 -17.80 -9.34 5.74
CA LEU A 201 -18.97 -10.05 6.28
C LEU A 201 -20.14 -9.09 6.54
N LEU A 202 -19.87 -7.89 7.09
CA LEU A 202 -20.91 -6.87 7.25
C LEU A 202 -21.52 -6.47 5.91
N VAL A 203 -20.69 -6.21 4.91
CA VAL A 203 -21.15 -5.80 3.57
C VAL A 203 -21.93 -6.91 2.87
N GLN A 204 -21.48 -8.16 2.96
CA GLN A 204 -22.21 -9.30 2.39
C GLN A 204 -23.57 -9.50 3.08
N TYR A 205 -23.63 -9.33 4.40
CA TYR A 205 -24.90 -9.37 5.12
C TYR A 205 -25.86 -8.29 4.62
N LEU A 206 -25.38 -7.04 4.48
CA LEU A 206 -26.19 -5.93 3.96
C LEU A 206 -26.70 -6.20 2.53
N ASP A 207 -25.87 -6.81 1.69
CA ASP A 207 -26.26 -7.22 0.34
C ASP A 207 -27.37 -8.30 0.36
N GLU A 208 -27.22 -9.31 1.20
CA GLU A 208 -28.18 -10.41 1.34
C GLU A 208 -29.57 -9.93 1.82
N ILE A 209 -29.60 -8.88 2.65
CA ILE A 209 -30.86 -8.24 3.07
C ILE A 209 -31.34 -7.13 2.13
N GLY A 210 -30.61 -6.85 1.06
CA GLY A 210 -30.99 -5.88 0.01
C GLY A 210 -30.75 -4.41 0.37
N ILE A 211 -29.89 -4.11 1.34
CA ILE A 211 -29.55 -2.73 1.73
C ILE A 211 -28.51 -2.15 0.77
N LYS A 212 -28.83 -0.99 0.21
CA LYS A 212 -28.04 -0.30 -0.80
C LYS A 212 -27.66 1.11 -0.36
N ASN A 213 -26.55 1.60 -0.91
CA ASN A 213 -26.18 3.00 -0.88
C ASN A 213 -26.70 3.65 -2.16
N GLU A 214 -27.79 4.41 -2.05
CA GLU A 214 -28.54 4.91 -3.20
C GLU A 214 -29.00 3.74 -4.10
N GLU A 215 -28.41 3.57 -5.27
CA GLU A 215 -28.72 2.47 -6.20
C GLU A 215 -27.69 1.32 -6.19
N LYS A 216 -26.55 1.50 -5.51
CA LYS A 216 -25.42 0.55 -5.54
C LYS A 216 -25.30 -0.23 -4.24
N LYS A 217 -24.79 -1.46 -4.33
CA LYS A 217 -24.42 -2.26 -3.16
C LYS A 217 -23.34 -1.54 -2.35
N PHE A 218 -23.37 -1.69 -1.03
CA PHE A 218 -22.25 -1.26 -0.22
C PHE A 218 -21.00 -2.07 -0.59
N THR A 219 -19.85 -1.41 -0.53
CA THR A 219 -18.51 -2.00 -0.47
C THR A 219 -17.91 -1.61 0.87
N THR A 220 -16.85 -2.26 1.32
CA THR A 220 -16.16 -1.89 2.57
C THR A 220 -15.80 -0.39 2.57
N ARG A 221 -15.27 0.11 1.46
CA ARG A 221 -14.91 1.53 1.30
C ARG A 221 -16.12 2.46 1.39
N THR A 222 -17.21 2.12 0.71
CA THR A 222 -18.40 2.99 0.70
C THR A 222 -19.16 2.94 2.01
N LEU A 223 -19.21 1.80 2.71
CA LEU A 223 -19.82 1.68 4.03
C LEU A 223 -19.04 2.51 5.06
N ILE A 224 -17.71 2.38 5.09
CA ILE A 224 -16.85 3.17 5.98
C ILE A 224 -17.02 4.67 5.70
N HIS A 225 -17.05 5.08 4.42
CA HIS A 225 -17.25 6.47 4.05
C HIS A 225 -18.64 6.98 4.48
N TYR A 226 -19.68 6.20 4.21
CA TYR A 226 -21.06 6.52 4.60
C TYR A 226 -21.19 6.74 6.11
N LEU A 227 -20.62 5.84 6.92
CA LEU A 227 -20.61 6.00 8.37
C LEU A 227 -19.75 7.18 8.83
N LYS A 228 -18.60 7.42 8.19
CA LYS A 228 -17.73 8.56 8.52
C LYS A 228 -18.45 9.90 8.37
N VAL A 229 -19.29 10.03 7.34
CA VAL A 229 -20.05 11.26 7.06
C VAL A 229 -21.29 11.37 7.94
N ASN A 230 -22.03 10.26 8.11
CA ASN A 230 -23.37 10.32 8.71
C ASN A 230 -23.43 9.92 10.19
N ASN A 231 -22.50 9.08 10.68
CA ASN A 231 -22.46 8.64 12.07
C ASN A 231 -21.06 8.12 12.47
N LYS A 232 -20.17 9.05 12.80
CA LYS A 232 -18.79 8.71 13.19
C LYS A 232 -18.71 7.87 14.47
N VAL A 233 -19.63 8.08 15.42
CA VAL A 233 -19.67 7.30 16.67
C VAL A 233 -19.91 5.83 16.39
N LEU A 234 -20.87 5.52 15.51
CA LEU A 234 -21.12 4.15 15.06
C LEU A 234 -19.93 3.54 14.29
N LEU A 235 -19.24 4.34 13.47
CA LEU A 235 -18.02 3.88 12.82
C LEU A 235 -16.94 3.45 13.83
N ASP A 236 -16.76 4.23 14.89
CA ASP A 236 -15.76 3.95 15.92
C ASP A 236 -16.17 2.72 16.76
N GLU A 237 -17.46 2.51 17.03
CA GLU A 237 -18.00 1.28 17.64
C GLU A 237 -17.74 0.04 16.78
N LEU A 238 -17.99 0.11 15.47
CA LEU A 238 -17.73 -1.00 14.54
C LEU A 238 -16.24 -1.33 14.47
N LYS A 239 -15.36 -0.34 14.53
CA LYS A 239 -13.91 -0.58 14.59
C LYS A 239 -13.50 -1.26 15.89
N LEU A 240 -14.10 -0.86 17.01
CA LEU A 240 -13.85 -1.49 18.30
C LEU A 240 -14.29 -2.97 18.29
N ASN A 241 -15.46 -3.28 17.75
CA ASN A 241 -15.91 -4.66 17.57
C ASN A 241 -14.96 -5.47 16.66
N SER A 242 -14.42 -4.87 15.60
CA SER A 242 -13.39 -5.52 14.78
C SER A 242 -12.11 -5.79 15.57
N PHE A 243 -11.70 -4.87 16.44
CA PHE A 243 -10.51 -5.02 17.27
C PHE A 243 -10.69 -6.11 18.32
N ASN A 244 -11.87 -6.19 18.96
CA ASN A 244 -12.18 -7.25 19.93
C ASN A 244 -12.12 -8.65 19.30
N ILE A 245 -12.50 -8.81 18.02
CA ILE A 245 -12.32 -10.09 17.31
C ILE A 245 -10.84 -10.46 17.20
N VAL A 246 -9.95 -9.48 17.03
CA VAL A 246 -8.50 -9.71 16.98
C VAL A 246 -7.96 -10.10 18.35
N GLU A 247 -8.36 -9.39 19.41
CA GLU A 247 -7.91 -9.68 20.77
C GLU A 247 -8.40 -11.05 21.27
N GLU A 248 -9.67 -11.36 21.06
CA GLU A 248 -10.32 -12.60 21.54
C GLU A 248 -10.11 -13.78 20.58
N PHE A 249 -9.27 -13.63 19.54
CA PHE A 249 -9.12 -14.63 18.50
C PHE A 249 -8.65 -15.99 19.05
N PHE A 250 -7.76 -15.97 20.03
CA PHE A 250 -7.20 -17.16 20.68
C PHE A 250 -7.98 -17.64 21.91
N ASP A 251 -9.04 -16.93 22.29
CA ASP A 251 -9.88 -17.27 23.44
C ASP A 251 -11.00 -18.25 23.05
N GLU A 252 -11.76 -18.79 24.01
CA GLU A 252 -12.92 -19.67 23.73
C GLU A 252 -14.20 -18.89 23.33
N THR A 253 -14.12 -17.57 23.19
CA THR A 253 -15.27 -16.69 22.95
C THR A 253 -15.90 -16.90 21.56
N ASP A 254 -17.23 -16.81 21.44
CA ASP A 254 -17.89 -16.79 20.12
C ASP A 254 -17.65 -15.44 19.41
N LEU A 255 -16.77 -15.43 18.41
CA LEU A 255 -16.40 -14.23 17.65
C LEU A 255 -17.57 -13.64 16.85
N ASN A 256 -18.61 -14.43 16.55
CA ASN A 256 -19.79 -13.94 15.84
C ASN A 256 -20.57 -12.89 16.67
N LEU A 257 -20.38 -12.85 17.99
CA LEU A 257 -21.03 -11.87 18.86
C LEU A 257 -20.70 -10.43 18.46
N HIS A 258 -19.46 -10.16 18.04
CA HIS A 258 -19.02 -8.83 17.63
C HIS A 258 -19.60 -8.41 16.27
N LEU A 259 -19.82 -9.36 15.36
CA LEU A 259 -20.60 -9.13 14.14
C LEU A 259 -22.07 -8.87 14.46
N GLU A 260 -22.66 -9.65 15.36
CA GLU A 260 -24.05 -9.51 15.79
C GLU A 260 -24.32 -8.12 16.38
N LYS A 261 -23.48 -7.66 17.32
CA LYS A 261 -23.54 -6.29 17.87
C LYS A 261 -23.49 -5.24 16.77
N SER A 262 -22.52 -5.36 15.86
CA SER A 262 -22.31 -4.39 14.79
C SER A 262 -23.47 -4.33 13.81
N LEU A 263 -24.07 -5.47 13.48
CA LEU A 263 -25.24 -5.54 12.62
C LEU A 263 -26.51 -5.02 13.30
N GLN A 264 -26.64 -5.16 14.62
CA GLN A 264 -27.73 -4.55 15.39
C GLN A 264 -27.60 -3.02 15.41
N SER A 265 -26.42 -2.48 15.70
CA SER A 265 -26.19 -1.03 15.68
C SER A 265 -26.37 -0.44 14.27
N LEU A 266 -25.96 -1.18 13.22
CA LEU A 266 -26.26 -0.82 11.83
C LEU A 266 -27.77 -0.88 11.52
N ALA A 267 -28.48 -1.87 12.06
CA ALA A 267 -29.92 -2.05 11.87
C ALA A 267 -30.70 -0.86 12.43
N GLU A 268 -30.35 -0.42 13.64
CA GLU A 268 -30.93 0.75 14.29
C GLU A 268 -30.67 2.05 13.52
N PHE A 269 -29.46 2.21 12.99
CA PHE A 269 -29.07 3.42 12.27
C PHE A 269 -29.62 3.51 10.84
N ILE A 270 -29.53 2.42 10.06
CA ILE A 270 -29.94 2.39 8.65
C ILE A 270 -31.45 2.10 8.52
N GLY A 271 -32.08 1.52 9.55
CA GLY A 271 -33.51 1.23 9.55
C GLY A 271 -33.86 -0.11 8.91
N PHE A 272 -33.07 -1.15 9.14
CA PHE A 272 -33.40 -2.53 8.73
C PHE A 272 -33.63 -3.45 9.93
N LYS A 273 -34.19 -4.64 9.70
CA LYS A 273 -34.38 -5.65 10.75
C LYS A 273 -33.24 -6.67 10.72
N TYR A 274 -32.48 -6.75 11.82
CA TYR A 274 -31.46 -7.78 12.00
C TYR A 274 -32.07 -9.20 12.03
N LYS A 275 -31.38 -10.16 11.40
CA LYS A 275 -31.78 -11.56 11.23
C LYS A 275 -30.58 -12.47 11.45
N LYS A 276 -30.49 -13.07 12.64
CA LYS A 276 -29.39 -13.97 13.04
C LYS A 276 -29.15 -15.13 12.07
N GLY A 277 -30.21 -15.74 11.53
CA GLY A 277 -30.07 -16.83 10.55
C GLY A 277 -29.34 -16.43 9.26
N ILE A 278 -29.48 -15.17 8.83
CA ILE A 278 -28.74 -14.65 7.67
C ILE A 278 -27.26 -14.47 8.02
N LEU A 279 -26.94 -13.97 9.22
CA LEU A 279 -25.54 -13.86 9.67
C LEU A 279 -24.85 -15.22 9.67
N ILE A 280 -25.46 -16.25 10.24
CA ILE A 280 -24.92 -17.62 10.24
C ILE A 280 -24.70 -18.07 8.79
N THR A 281 -25.71 -17.91 7.93
CA THR A 281 -25.61 -18.30 6.51
C THR A 281 -24.47 -17.57 5.80
N VAL A 282 -24.32 -16.27 6.04
CA VAL A 282 -23.24 -15.45 5.46
C VAL A 282 -21.88 -15.93 5.96
N VAL A 283 -21.71 -16.20 7.26
CA VAL A 283 -20.44 -16.69 7.83
C VAL A 283 -20.09 -18.09 7.29
N SER A 284 -21.05 -19.02 7.28
CA SER A 284 -20.82 -20.39 6.81
C SER A 284 -20.49 -20.43 5.31
N ASN A 285 -21.12 -19.56 4.51
CA ASN A 285 -20.89 -19.44 3.07
C ASN A 285 -19.78 -18.44 2.69
N TYR A 286 -19.24 -17.69 3.66
CA TYR A 286 -18.22 -16.69 3.41
C TYR A 286 -16.97 -17.38 2.87
N ARG A 287 -16.68 -17.08 1.60
CA ARG A 287 -15.42 -17.45 0.99
C ARG A 287 -14.48 -16.30 1.24
N ILE A 288 -13.38 -16.59 1.93
CA ILE A 288 -12.25 -15.65 2.02
C ILE A 288 -11.96 -15.24 0.57
N PRO A 289 -12.08 -13.95 0.22
CA PRO A 289 -11.90 -13.52 -1.14
C PRO A 289 -10.53 -14.02 -1.60
N LYS A 290 -10.52 -14.85 -2.64
CA LYS A 290 -9.28 -15.16 -3.35
C LYS A 290 -8.57 -13.82 -3.57
N SER A 291 -7.25 -13.84 -3.49
CA SER A 291 -6.53 -13.07 -4.48
C SER A 291 -7.02 -13.59 -5.85
N LYS A 292 -8.09 -13.02 -6.44
CA LYS A 292 -8.78 -13.46 -7.68
C LYS A 292 -7.77 -14.10 -8.65
N ASN A 293 -7.72 -15.43 -8.65
CA ASN A 293 -7.01 -16.29 -9.58
C ASN A 293 -7.59 -17.70 -9.42
N GLU A 294 -8.35 -18.12 -10.42
CA GLU A 294 -8.51 -19.52 -10.85
C GLU A 294 -9.37 -19.47 -12.12
N PRO A 295 -8.82 -19.83 -13.29
CA PRO A 295 -9.65 -20.30 -14.39
C PRO A 295 -10.02 -21.76 -14.13
N ASN A 296 -11.27 -22.10 -14.44
CA ASN A 296 -11.80 -23.47 -14.41
C ASN A 296 -10.89 -24.41 -15.22
N LYS A 297 -10.36 -25.45 -14.57
CA LYS A 297 -9.94 -26.66 -15.29
C LYS A 297 -11.20 -27.39 -15.75
N ILE A 298 -11.44 -27.41 -17.06
CA ILE A 298 -12.28 -28.42 -17.70
C ILE A 298 -11.36 -29.21 -18.62
N SER A 299 -11.24 -30.50 -18.26
CA SER A 299 -10.86 -31.71 -19.02
C SER A 299 -10.02 -31.56 -20.28
#